data_AF-A0A962DYL2-F1
#
_entry.id   AF-A0A962DYL2-F1
#
_cell.length_a   1.000
_cell.length_b   1.000
_cell.length_c   1.000
_cell.angle_alpha   90.00
_cell.angle_beta   90.00
_cell.angle_gamma   90.00
#
_symmetry.space_group_name_H-M   'P 1'
#
loop_
_entity.id
_entity.type
_entity.pdbx_description
1 polymer ?
#
loop_
_entity_poly.entity_id
_entity_poly.type
_entity_poly.pdbx_seq_one_letter_code
_entity_poly.pdbx_strand_id
1 'polypeptide(L)'
;MPEADFDRIALLKNRARELGRPAKKNELLRAGLRALVMLSDESLMIALDQLEATKPAKAPKPVKAPKAPKASKPAKAAKAKPAG
;
A
#
# COMPACT_ATOMS: atom_id res chain seq x y z
N MET A 1 0.94 -11.77 5.33
CA MET A 1 0.02 -11.87 6.47
C MET A 1 0.49 -13.06 7.30
N PRO A 2 0.72 -12.90 8.60
CA PRO A 2 0.98 -14.00 9.53
C PRO A 2 -0.06 -15.12 9.41
N GLU A 3 0.32 -16.35 9.76
CA GLU A 3 -0.57 -17.52 9.76
C GLU A 3 -1.81 -17.29 10.62
N ALA A 4 -1.63 -16.73 11.82
CA ALA A 4 -2.71 -16.40 12.75
C ALA A 4 -3.79 -15.49 12.14
N ASP A 5 -3.45 -14.63 11.17
CA ASP A 5 -4.46 -13.80 10.49
C ASP A 5 -5.30 -14.59 9.49
N PHE A 6 -4.74 -15.62 8.86
CA PHE A 6 -5.51 -16.54 8.03
C PHE A 6 -6.50 -17.34 8.89
N ASP A 7 -6.11 -17.76 10.08
CA ASP A 7 -6.99 -18.45 11.04
C ASP A 7 -8.15 -17.55 11.48
N ARG A 8 -7.86 -16.29 11.79
CA ARG A 8 -8.91 -15.29 12.10
C ARG A 8 -9.88 -15.11 10.93
N ILE A 9 -9.40 -15.05 9.69
CA ILE A 9 -10.26 -14.98 8.50
C ILE A 9 -11.12 -16.25 8.37
N ALA A 10 -10.55 -17.43 8.61
CA ALA A 10 -11.29 -18.69 8.54
C ALA A 10 -12.41 -18.76 9.61
N LEU A 11 -12.10 -18.35 10.83
CA LEU A 11 -13.06 -18.22 11.93
C LEU A 11 -14.22 -17.29 11.54
N LEU A 12 -13.91 -16.10 11.02
CA LEU A 12 -14.94 -15.14 10.59
C LEU A 12 -15.82 -15.69 9.46
N LYS A 13 -15.25 -16.46 8.52
CA LYS A 13 -16.05 -17.12 7.47
C LYS A 13 -17.00 -18.16 8.05
N ASN A 14 -16.53 -18.98 9.00
CA ASN A 14 -17.36 -19.98 9.65
C ASN A 14 -18.51 -19.33 10.42
N ARG A 15 -18.22 -18.29 11.22
CA ARG A 15 -19.24 -17.50 11.91
C ARG A 15 -20.26 -16.90 10.95
N ALA A 16 -19.82 -16.34 9.83
CA ALA A 16 -20.71 -15.78 8.82
C ALA A 16 -21.63 -16.86 8.19
N ARG A 17 -21.10 -18.08 7.98
CA ARG A 17 -21.88 -19.24 7.51
C ARG A 17 -22.93 -19.66 8.53
N GLU A 18 -22.58 -19.72 9.82
CA GLU A 18 -23.52 -20.07 10.91
C GLU A 18 -24.65 -19.05 11.04
N LEU A 19 -24.38 -17.78 10.74
CA LEU A 19 -25.38 -16.70 10.68
C LEU A 19 -26.21 -16.69 9.38
N GLY A 20 -26.06 -17.69 8.50
CA GLY A 20 -26.79 -17.77 7.23
C GLY A 20 -26.33 -16.78 6.15
N ARG A 21 -25.20 -16.07 6.36
CA ARG A 21 -24.63 -15.12 5.40
C ARG A 21 -23.18 -15.47 5.08
N PRO A 22 -22.91 -16.51 4.27
CA PRO A 22 -21.54 -16.87 3.91
C PRO A 22 -20.83 -15.70 3.23
N ALA A 23 -19.58 -15.43 3.63
CA ALA A 23 -18.78 -14.32 3.12
C ALA A 23 -17.49 -14.81 2.46
N LYS A 24 -17.08 -14.13 1.38
CA LYS A 24 -15.77 -14.33 0.75
C LYS A 24 -14.68 -13.63 1.56
N LYS A 25 -13.42 -14.08 1.40
CA LYS A 25 -12.25 -13.42 2.02
C LYS A 25 -12.21 -11.92 1.72
N ASN A 26 -12.38 -11.54 0.45
CA ASN A 26 -12.31 -10.14 0.04
C ASN A 26 -13.46 -9.29 0.66
N GLU A 27 -14.63 -9.89 0.87
CA GLU A 27 -15.76 -9.20 1.50
C GLU A 27 -15.50 -8.97 2.98
N LEU A 28 -14.94 -9.96 3.69
CA LEU A 28 -14.54 -9.81 5.09
C LEU A 28 -13.45 -8.74 5.26
N LEU A 29 -12.44 -8.72 4.38
CA LEU A 29 -11.39 -7.70 4.43
C LEU A 29 -11.97 -6.30 4.22
N ARG A 30 -12.86 -6.12 3.24
CA ARG A 30 -13.54 -4.84 3.00
C ARG A 30 -14.44 -4.44 4.18
N ALA A 31 -15.15 -5.40 4.79
CA ALA A 31 -15.96 -5.15 5.98
C ALA A 31 -15.10 -4.76 7.19
N GLY A 32 -13.97 -5.43 7.38
CA GLY A 32 -12.98 -5.09 8.41
C GLY A 32 -12.45 -3.67 8.25
N LEU A 33 -12.07 -3.26 7.04
CA LEU A 33 -11.64 -1.87 6.77
C LEU A 33 -12.73 -0.86 7.12
N ARG A 34 -13.99 -1.12 6.77
CA ARG A 34 -15.11 -0.26 7.15
C ARG A 34 -15.28 -0.17 8.66
N ALA A 35 -15.15 -1.29 9.37
CA ALA A 35 -15.21 -1.32 10.83
C ALA A 35 -14.07 -0.50 11.46
N LEU A 36 -12.85 -0.60 10.92
CA LEU A 36 -11.69 0.17 11.39
C LEU A 36 -11.89 1.68 11.24
N VAL A 37 -12.51 2.13 10.15
CA VAL A 37 -12.82 3.56 9.91
C VAL A 37 -13.86 4.11 10.90
N MET A 38 -14.67 3.24 11.51
CA MET A 38 -15.69 3.66 12.49
C MET A 38 -15.14 3.73 13.92
N LEU A 39 -13.90 3.32 14.16
CA LEU A 39 -13.28 3.40 15.49
C LEU A 39 -12.91 4.84 15.86
N SER A 40 -12.83 5.13 17.16
CA SER A 40 -12.17 6.35 17.62
C SER A 40 -10.66 6.27 17.39
N ASP A 41 -9.99 7.42 17.33
CA ASP A 41 -8.53 7.49 17.15
C ASP A 41 -7.78 6.68 18.22
N GLU A 42 -8.20 6.77 19.48
CA GLU A 42 -7.62 6.00 20.59
C GLU A 42 -7.79 4.48 20.37
N SER A 43 -8.98 4.04 19.98
CA SER A 43 -9.26 2.62 19.72
C SER A 43 -8.47 2.10 18.52
N LEU A 44 -8.31 2.93 17.48
CA LEU A 44 -7.51 2.60 16.31
C LEU A 44 -6.03 2.44 16.68
N MET A 45 -5.48 3.34 17.49
CA MET A 45 -4.10 3.25 17.97
C MET A 45 -3.87 1.96 18.78
N ILE A 46 -4.75 1.66 19.74
CA ILE A 46 -4.69 0.40 20.51
C ILE A 46 -4.74 -0.82 19.57
N ALA A 47 -5.63 -0.80 18.56
CA ALA A 47 -5.75 -1.91 17.62
C ALA A 47 -4.47 -2.10 16.77
N LEU A 48 -3.77 -1.02 16.42
CA LEU A 48 -2.52 -1.07 15.67
C LEU A 48 -1.34 -1.56 16.53
N ASP A 49 -1.27 -1.12 17.79
CA ASP A 49 -0.20 -1.50 18.73
C ASP A 49 -0.24 -2.99 19.09
N GLN A 50 -1.40 -3.64 18.97
CA GLN A 50 -1.58 -5.09 19.18
C GLN A 50 -1.09 -5.94 17.99
N LEU A 51 -0.78 -5.33 16.84
CA LEU A 51 -0.30 -6.08 15.68
C LEU A 51 1.17 -6.45 15.88
N GLU A 52 1.48 -7.74 15.75
CA GLU A 52 2.87 -8.19 15.71
C GLU A 52 3.59 -7.59 14.49
N ALA A 53 4.85 -7.20 14.68
CA ALA A 53 5.67 -6.64 13.62
C ALA A 53 5.88 -7.69 12.51
N THR A 54 5.10 -7.57 11.43
CA THR A 54 5.33 -8.37 10.23
C THR A 54 6.59 -7.81 9.55
N LYS A 55 7.63 -8.64 9.38
CA LYS A 55 8.75 -8.25 8.50
C LYS A 55 8.17 -8.04 7.11
N PRO A 56 8.17 -6.80 6.55
CA PRO A 56 7.77 -6.62 5.18
C PRO A 56 8.74 -7.42 4.31
N ALA A 57 8.21 -8.16 3.33
CA ALA A 57 9.03 -8.57 2.20
C ALA A 57 9.68 -7.30 1.65
N LYS A 58 11.00 -7.29 1.63
CA LYS A 58 11.83 -6.15 1.21
C LYS A 58 11.50 -5.85 -0.26
N ALA A 59 10.51 -4.99 -0.52
CA ALA A 59 10.35 -4.43 -1.85
C ALA A 59 11.65 -3.68 -2.16
N PRO A 60 12.33 -3.93 -3.30
CA PRO A 60 13.44 -3.08 -3.70
C PRO A 60 12.89 -1.66 -3.81
N LYS A 61 13.47 -0.74 -3.04
CA LYS A 61 13.15 0.69 -3.15
C LYS A 61 13.30 1.05 -4.64
N PRO A 62 12.28 1.64 -5.31
CA PRO A 62 12.54 2.25 -6.60
C PRO A 62 13.64 3.28 -6.37
N VAL A 63 14.77 3.06 -7.03
CA VAL A 63 15.89 3.99 -7.05
C VAL A 63 15.36 5.39 -7.35
N LYS A 64 15.73 6.34 -6.49
CA LYS A 64 15.42 7.77 -6.70
C LYS A 64 15.85 8.14 -8.12
N ALA A 65 14.90 8.48 -8.99
CA ALA A 65 15.23 9.21 -10.20
C ALA A 65 15.75 10.60 -9.78
N PRO A 66 16.96 11.02 -10.18
CA PRO A 66 17.50 12.31 -9.79
C PRO A 66 16.63 13.44 -10.36
N LYS A 67 16.42 14.48 -9.53
CA LYS A 67 15.78 15.74 -9.92
C LYS A 67 16.52 16.35 -11.10
N ALA A 68 15.85 16.56 -12.22
CA ALA A 68 16.36 17.39 -13.31
C ALA A 68 16.37 18.87 -12.88
N PRO A 69 17.51 19.58 -12.89
CA PRO A 69 17.52 21.01 -12.62
C PRO A 69 16.95 21.80 -13.81
N LYS A 70 16.18 22.85 -13.47
CA LYS A 70 15.63 23.84 -14.41
C LYS A 70 16.74 24.68 -15.06
N ALA A 71 16.58 24.85 -16.37
CA ALA A 71 16.93 25.99 -17.24
C ALA A 71 18.32 26.63 -17.13
N SER A 72 19.04 26.65 -18.26
CA SER A 72 19.86 27.79 -18.71
C SER A 72 20.19 27.67 -20.20
N LYS A 73 19.65 28.58 -21.03
CA LYS A 73 20.17 28.90 -22.36
C LYS A 73 21.64 29.35 -22.22
N PRO A 74 22.49 29.08 -23.23
CA PRO A 74 23.14 30.22 -23.86
C PRO A 74 23.20 30.11 -25.39
N ALA A 75 23.04 31.28 -26.02
CA ALA A 75 23.39 31.51 -27.40
C ALA A 75 24.91 31.44 -27.58
N LYS A 76 25.39 30.85 -28.69
CA LYS A 76 26.58 31.36 -29.39
C LYS A 76 26.63 30.88 -30.84
N ALA A 77 26.97 31.83 -31.70
CA ALA A 77 27.02 31.76 -33.15
C ALA A 77 28.23 30.98 -33.72
N ALA A 78 28.11 30.70 -35.02
CA ALA A 78 29.13 30.84 -36.07
C ALA A 78 29.73 29.56 -36.71
N LYS A 79 29.65 29.55 -38.06
CA LYS A 79 30.52 28.92 -39.09
C LYS A 79 30.51 27.38 -39.13
N ALA A 80 30.49 26.69 -40.27
CA ALA A 80 30.94 27.04 -41.62
C ALA A 80 30.25 26.19 -42.72
N LYS A 81 30.19 26.75 -43.94
CA LYS A 81 30.18 26.04 -45.25
C LYS A 81 31.37 25.04 -45.33
N PRO A 82 31.41 23.99 -46.20
CA PRO A 82 31.10 24.07 -47.63
C PRO A 82 30.60 22.79 -48.38
N ALA A 83 30.36 23.01 -49.68
CA ALA A 83 30.57 22.13 -50.84
C ALA A 83 29.51 21.05 -51.17
N GLY A 84 29.06 21.11 -52.42
CA GLY A 84 28.11 20.22 -53.08
C GLY A 84 27.30 20.98 -54.10
#